data_AF-A0A502DH55-F1
#
_entry.id   AF-A0A502DH55-F1
#
_cell.length_a   1.000
_cell.length_b   1.000
_cell.length_c   1.000
_cell.angle_alpha   90.00
_cell.angle_beta   90.00
_cell.angle_gamma   90.00
#
_symmetry.space_group_name_H-M   'P 1'
#
loop_
_entity.id
_entity.type
_entity.pdbx_description
1 polymer ?
#
loop_
_entity_poly.entity_id
_entity_poly.type
_entity_poly.pdbx_seq_one_letter_code
_entity_poly.pdbx_strand_id
1 'polypeptide(L)'
;STITAGPLRWDGPLKRKIARHNAIANTQSGVQADADTYLANTATLKTVSLTVMCKPHPGIQIGDWVRVAQPTINGKAYPLDGIITSVQLKGSTSGVEPMQITVQCALADVQAVGLSVRGVA
;
A
#
# COMPACT_ATOMS: atom_id res chain seq x y z
N SER A 1 -24.34 -12.37 3.62
CA SER A 1 -24.60 -13.42 4.61
C SER A 1 -23.58 -13.30 5.72
N THR A 2 -24.02 -13.01 6.95
CA THR A 2 -23.17 -12.95 8.13
C THR A 2 -22.88 -14.37 8.61
N ILE A 3 -21.60 -14.72 8.76
CA ILE A 3 -21.17 -16.01 9.31
C ILE A 3 -21.31 -15.93 10.84
N THR A 4 -22.28 -16.66 11.39
CA THR A 4 -22.62 -16.65 12.83
C THR A 4 -21.92 -17.75 13.64
N ALA A 5 -21.19 -18.67 13.01
CA ALA A 5 -20.51 -19.77 13.68
C ALA A 5 -19.14 -20.08 13.07
N GLY A 6 -18.24 -20.66 13.88
CA GLY A 6 -16.87 -21.00 13.51
C GLY A 6 -15.84 -19.91 13.85
N PRO A 7 -14.53 -20.17 13.70
CA PRO A 7 -13.47 -19.20 14.04
C PRO A 7 -13.47 -17.94 13.15
N LEU A 8 -14.21 -17.98 12.04
CA LEU A 8 -14.43 -16.91 11.07
C LEU A 8 -15.67 -16.05 11.35
N ARG A 9 -16.36 -16.28 12.49
CA ARG A 9 -17.48 -15.45 12.92
C ARG A 9 -17.04 -14.00 13.12
N TRP A 10 -17.98 -13.07 13.01
CA TRP A 10 -17.70 -11.62 13.06
C TRP A 10 -16.96 -11.17 14.33
N ASP A 11 -17.23 -11.82 15.45
CA ASP A 11 -16.61 -11.63 16.77
C ASP A 11 -15.58 -12.75 17.11
N GLY A 12 -15.15 -13.49 16.09
CA GLY A 12 -14.27 -14.65 16.21
C GLY A 12 -12.81 -14.27 16.42
N PRO A 13 -11.98 -15.23 16.82
CA PRO A 13 -10.55 -15.02 17.05
C PRO A 13 -9.81 -14.44 15.83
N LEU A 14 -10.31 -14.70 14.61
CA LEU A 14 -9.73 -14.22 13.35
C LEU A 14 -10.15 -12.79 12.96
N LYS A 15 -11.10 -12.17 13.69
CA LYS A 15 -11.59 -10.78 13.50
C LYS A 15 -12.08 -10.48 12.07
N ARG A 16 -12.46 -9.21 11.83
CA ARG A 16 -13.08 -8.72 10.58
C ARG A 16 -12.22 -8.76 9.31
N LYS A 17 -10.90 -8.85 9.43
CA LYS A 17 -9.95 -8.85 8.30
C LYS A 17 -8.99 -10.01 8.44
N ILE A 18 -9.23 -11.05 7.67
CA ILE A 18 -8.37 -12.23 7.60
C ILE A 18 -7.35 -11.97 6.51
N ALA A 19 -6.09 -11.76 6.89
CA ALA A 19 -4.98 -11.76 5.94
C ALA A 19 -4.49 -13.20 5.80
N ARG A 20 -4.33 -13.67 4.55
CA ARG A 20 -3.78 -15.00 4.27
C ARG A 20 -2.29 -14.84 4.00
N HIS A 21 -1.47 -15.57 4.75
CA HIS A 21 -0.02 -15.62 4.58
C HIS A 21 0.40 -17.07 4.42
N ASN A 22 1.34 -17.35 3.52
CA ASN A 22 1.86 -18.69 3.30
C ASN A 22 3.25 -18.78 3.91
N ALA A 23 3.35 -19.44 5.06
CA ALA A 23 4.59 -19.60 5.78
C ALA A 23 5.49 -20.65 5.11
N ILE A 24 6.80 -20.37 5.05
CA ILE A 24 7.81 -21.33 4.57
C ILE A 24 8.15 -22.37 5.66
N ALA A 25 7.78 -22.09 6.92
CA ALA A 25 8.06 -22.94 8.06
C ALA A 25 7.24 -24.24 8.03
N ASN A 26 7.91 -25.38 8.23
CA ASN A 26 7.28 -26.70 8.24
C ASN A 26 6.81 -27.15 9.64
N THR A 27 6.92 -26.29 10.65
CA THR A 27 6.51 -26.58 12.04
C THR A 27 5.43 -25.61 12.49
N GLN A 28 4.45 -26.09 13.27
CA GLN A 28 3.34 -25.26 13.75
C GLN A 28 3.82 -24.01 14.52
N SER A 29 4.89 -24.15 15.32
CA SER A 29 5.50 -23.02 16.02
C SER A 29 6.13 -22.00 15.08
N GLY A 30 6.76 -22.46 13.99
CA GLY A 30 7.37 -21.57 12.99
C GLY A 30 6.32 -20.83 12.16
N VAL A 31 5.23 -21.51 11.79
CA VAL A 31 4.09 -20.89 11.11
C VAL A 31 3.45 -19.80 11.98
N GLN A 32 3.32 -20.05 13.29
CA GLN A 32 2.77 -19.05 14.21
C GLN A 32 3.68 -17.82 14.34
N ALA A 33 4.98 -18.02 14.53
CA ALA A 33 5.94 -16.93 14.65
C ALA A 33 6.03 -16.09 13.36
N ASP A 34 5.94 -16.73 12.20
CA ASP A 34 5.91 -16.08 10.90
C ASP A 34 4.60 -15.30 10.69
N ALA A 35 3.46 -15.87 11.07
CA ALA A 35 2.18 -15.17 11.05
C ALA A 35 2.14 -13.97 12.02
N ASP A 36 2.71 -14.10 13.21
CA ASP A 36 2.81 -13.01 14.20
C ASP A 36 3.75 -11.91 13.68
N THR A 37 4.85 -12.28 13.03
CA THR A 37 5.76 -11.34 12.37
C THR A 37 5.09 -10.64 11.19
N TYR A 38 4.36 -11.38 10.35
CA TYR A 38 3.59 -10.82 9.25
C TYR A 38 2.49 -9.88 9.74
N LEU A 39 1.79 -10.24 10.82
CA LEU A 39 0.76 -9.41 11.43
C LEU A 39 1.38 -8.16 12.08
N ALA A 40 2.49 -8.29 12.79
CA ALA A 40 3.23 -7.16 13.36
C ALA A 40 3.74 -6.23 12.26
N ASN A 41 4.31 -6.78 11.20
CA ASN A 41 4.77 -6.02 10.05
C ASN A 41 3.60 -5.37 9.33
N THR A 42 2.46 -6.04 9.14
CA THR A 42 1.27 -5.46 8.49
C THR A 42 0.58 -4.40 9.37
N ALA A 43 0.59 -4.59 10.69
CA ALA A 43 0.04 -3.64 11.65
C ALA A 43 0.93 -2.39 11.82
N THR A 44 2.25 -2.56 11.67
CA THR A 44 3.25 -1.49 11.75
C THR A 44 3.38 -0.76 10.41
N LEU A 45 3.49 -1.51 9.31
CA LEU A 45 3.55 -1.05 7.93
C LEU A 45 2.15 -0.92 7.36
N LYS A 46 1.27 -0.15 8.02
CA LYS A 46 0.00 0.25 7.40
C LYS A 46 0.36 1.13 6.19
N THR A 47 0.53 0.52 5.04
CA THR A 47 0.86 1.21 3.79
C THR A 47 -0.32 1.19 2.84
N VAL A 48 -0.41 2.22 2.01
CA VAL A 48 -1.41 2.35 0.95
C VAL A 48 -0.65 2.41 -0.36
N SER A 49 -1.03 1.56 -1.30
CA SER A 49 -0.51 1.59 -2.66
C SER A 49 -1.18 2.70 -3.46
N LEU A 50 -0.39 3.67 -3.90
CA LEU A 50 -0.81 4.75 -4.77
C LEU A 50 -0.30 4.48 -6.19
N THR A 51 -1.21 4.47 -7.14
CA THR A 51 -0.87 4.39 -8.56
C THR A 51 -0.67 5.81 -9.11
N VAL A 52 0.54 6.09 -9.60
CA VAL A 52 0.92 7.40 -10.14
C VAL A 52 1.33 7.24 -11.60
N MET A 53 0.79 8.10 -12.45
CA MET A 53 1.19 8.21 -13.85
C MET A 53 2.23 9.33 -13.98
N CYS A 54 3.36 9.03 -14.61
CA CYS A 54 4.46 9.99 -14.79
C CYS A 54 5.08 9.88 -16.18
N LYS A 55 5.92 10.86 -16.54
CA LYS A 55 6.70 10.77 -17.77
C LYS A 55 7.67 9.58 -17.68
N PRO A 56 7.94 8.88 -18.79
CA PRO A 56 8.94 7.82 -18.83
C PRO A 56 10.28 8.30 -18.28
N HIS A 57 10.74 7.67 -17.20
CA HIS A 57 12.01 8.01 -16.57
C HIS A 57 12.81 6.73 -16.31
N PRO A 58 13.86 6.43 -17.10
CA PRO A 58 14.58 5.16 -17.02
C PRO A 58 15.39 5.01 -15.72
N GLY A 59 15.66 6.11 -15.01
CA GLY A 59 16.34 6.09 -13.72
C GLY A 59 15.45 5.76 -12.52
N ILE A 60 14.14 5.52 -12.71
CA ILE A 60 13.23 5.12 -11.63
C ILE A 60 13.23 3.59 -11.52
N GLN A 61 13.52 3.08 -10.33
CA GLN A 61 13.61 1.66 -10.05
C GLN A 61 12.69 1.22 -8.89
N ILE A 62 12.41 -0.08 -8.84
CA ILE A 62 11.71 -0.69 -7.71
C ILE A 62 12.65 -0.63 -6.50
N GLY A 63 12.13 -0.14 -5.38
CA GLY A 63 12.91 0.10 -4.15
C GLY A 63 13.35 1.55 -3.97
N ASP A 64 13.18 2.41 -4.99
CA ASP A 64 13.52 3.83 -4.85
C ASP A 64 12.54 4.54 -3.91
N TRP A 65 13.08 5.42 -3.08
CA TRP A 65 12.30 6.33 -2.26
C TRP A 65 11.95 7.58 -3.07
N VAL A 66 10.65 7.85 -3.23
CA VAL A 66 10.15 8.95 -4.04
C VAL A 66 9.18 9.82 -3.28
N ARG A 67 9.20 11.11 -3.62
CA ARG A 67 8.24 12.10 -3.16
C ARG A 67 7.20 12.33 -4.24
N VAL A 68 5.97 11.87 -4.00
CA VAL A 68 4.83 12.12 -4.86
C VAL A 68 4.18 13.44 -4.45
N ALA A 69 4.41 14.49 -5.22
CA ALA A 69 3.68 15.75 -5.03
C ALA A 69 2.26 15.60 -5.61
N GLN A 70 1.24 15.53 -4.75
CA GLN A 70 -0.14 15.66 -5.21
C GLN A 70 -0.42 17.09 -5.69
N PRO A 71 -1.36 17.28 -6.63
CA PRO A 71 -1.74 18.61 -7.08
C PRO A 71 -2.22 19.45 -5.89
N THR A 72 -1.83 20.72 -5.90
CA THR A 72 -2.05 21.70 -4.84
C THR A 72 -3.50 21.72 -4.36
N ILE A 73 -3.70 21.40 -3.08
CA ILE A 73 -4.98 21.57 -2.40
C ILE A 73 -4.90 22.91 -1.70
N ASN A 74 -5.78 23.86 -2.04
CA ASN A 74 -5.78 25.23 -1.48
C ASN A 74 -4.43 25.96 -1.58
N GLY A 75 -3.70 25.77 -2.68
CA GLY A 75 -2.40 26.42 -2.91
C GLY A 75 -1.22 25.83 -2.11
N LYS A 76 -1.43 24.76 -1.33
CA LYS A 76 -0.37 24.03 -0.62
C LYS A 76 -0.15 22.68 -1.26
N ALA A 77 1.11 22.37 -1.58
CA ALA A 77 1.51 21.05 -2.04
C ALA A 77 1.59 20.13 -0.81
N TYR A 78 0.93 18.98 -0.89
CA TYR A 78 1.04 17.92 0.12
C TYR A 78 1.88 16.79 -0.48
N PRO A 79 3.18 16.75 -0.19
CA PRO A 79 4.02 15.64 -0.64
C PRO A 79 3.69 14.38 0.15
N LEU A 80 3.53 13.27 -0.56
CA LEU A 80 3.51 11.94 0.02
C LEU A 80 4.83 11.25 -0.30
N ASP A 81 5.57 10.89 0.74
CA ASP A 81 6.81 10.15 0.59
C ASP A 81 6.51 8.65 0.64
N GLY A 82 7.20 7.86 -0.18
CA GLY A 82 6.98 6.43 -0.23
C GLY A 82 7.96 5.69 -1.10
N ILE A 83 7.93 4.36 -1.02
CA ILE A 83 8.80 3.47 -1.76
C ILE A 83 8.12 2.93 -3.02
N ILE A 84 8.82 2.86 -4.13
CA ILE A 84 8.29 2.27 -5.35
C ILE A 84 8.29 0.75 -5.22
N THR A 85 7.12 0.15 -5.41
CA THR A 85 6.95 -1.32 -5.39
C THR A 85 6.68 -1.92 -6.75
N SER A 86 6.28 -1.11 -7.73
CA SER A 86 6.05 -1.57 -9.09
C SER A 86 6.27 -0.44 -10.09
N VAL A 87 6.84 -0.77 -11.24
CA VAL A 87 7.02 0.13 -12.38
C VAL A 87 6.49 -0.60 -13.62
N GLN A 88 5.62 0.07 -14.37
CA GLN A 88 5.12 -0.40 -15.66
C GLN A 88 5.38 0.69 -16.70
N LEU A 89 6.28 0.39 -17.63
CA LEU A 89 6.48 1.20 -18.82
C LEU A 89 5.71 0.55 -19.97
N LYS A 90 4.91 1.34 -20.68
CA LYS A 90 4.20 0.89 -21.88
C LYS A 90 4.68 1.72 -23.07
N GLY A 91 4.66 1.11 -24.25
CA GLY A 91 4.92 1.79 -25.51
C GLY A 91 3.94 1.28 -26.55
N SER A 92 3.48 2.18 -27.41
CA SER A 92 2.65 1.86 -28.56
C SER A 92 3.36 2.26 -29.84
N THR A 93 2.83 1.89 -31.00
CA THR A 93 3.31 2.36 -32.31
C THR A 93 3.25 3.88 -32.47
N SER A 94 2.53 4.60 -31.59
CA SER A 94 2.45 6.06 -31.55
C SER A 94 3.54 6.73 -30.69
N GLY A 95 4.30 5.97 -29.90
CA GLY A 95 5.35 6.49 -29.03
C GLY A 95 5.41 5.83 -27.65
N VAL A 96 6.15 6.46 -26.74
CA VAL A 96 6.29 5.99 -25.35
C VAL A 96 5.09 6.46 -24.54
N GLU A 97 4.31 5.52 -23.99
CA GLU A 97 3.17 5.82 -23.13
C GLU A 97 3.65 6.29 -21.75
N PRO A 98 2.80 7.00 -20.99
CA PRO A 98 3.15 7.41 -19.64
C PRO A 98 3.49 6.19 -18.77
N MET A 99 4.54 6.32 -17.97
CA MET A 99 4.98 5.27 -17.05
C MET A 99 4.08 5.26 -15.83
N GLN A 100 3.59 4.07 -15.48
CA GLN A 100 2.78 3.84 -14.29
C GLN A 100 3.67 3.30 -13.17
N ILE A 101 3.75 4.01 -12.06
CA ILE A 101 4.46 3.55 -10.86
C ILE A 101 3.46 3.29 -9.73
N THR A 102 3.76 2.30 -8.91
CA THR A 102 3.05 2.06 -7.65
C THR A 102 3.96 2.44 -6.50
N VAL A 103 3.53 3.42 -5.70
CA VAL A 103 4.25 3.91 -4.53
C VAL A 103 3.52 3.46 -3.28
N GLN A 104 4.22 2.80 -2.36
CA GLN A 104 3.69 2.51 -1.04
C GLN A 104 4.00 3.67 -0.10
N CYS A 105 2.95 4.36 0.34
CA CYS A 105 3.02 5.45 1.31
C CYS A 105 2.45 4.98 2.65
N ALA A 106 2.85 5.62 3.76
CA ALA A 106 2.27 5.34 5.05
C ALA A 106 0.78 5.77 5.09
N LEU A 107 -0.07 4.94 5.67
CA LEU A 107 -1.50 5.20 5.80
C LEU A 107 -1.76 6.49 6.58
N ALA A 108 -0.95 6.78 7.60
CA ALA A 108 -1.07 8.01 8.40
C ALA A 108 -0.94 9.26 7.52
N ASP A 109 0.05 9.28 6.63
CA ASP A 109 0.31 10.40 5.72
C ASP A 109 -0.82 10.56 4.71
N VAL A 110 -1.29 9.44 4.14
CA VAL A 110 -2.43 9.44 3.20
C VAL A 110 -3.72 9.90 3.90
N GLN A 111 -3.93 9.52 5.16
CA GLN A 111 -5.07 9.97 5.95
C GLN A 111 -5.00 11.48 6.26
N ALA A 112 -3.81 11.99 6.58
CA ALA A 112 -3.60 13.43 6.81
C ALA A 112 -3.90 14.26 5.55
N VAL A 113 -3.46 13.79 4.38
CA VAL A 113 -3.82 14.40 3.09
C VAL A 113 -5.33 14.30 2.85
N GLY A 114 -5.92 13.13 3.08
CA GLY A 114 -7.37 12.93 2.92
C GLY A 114 -8.25 13.79 3.85
N LEU A 115 -7.78 14.13 5.05
CA LEU A 115 -8.44 15.09 5.93
C LEU A 115 -8.34 16.52 5.38
N SER A 116 -7.16 16.88 4.89
CA SER A 116 -6.90 18.19 4.26
C SER A 116 -7.76 18.40 2.99
N VAL A 117 -7.89 17.39 2.14
CA VAL A 117 -8.75 17.43 0.93
C VAL A 117 -10.22 17.64 1.28
N ARG A 118 -10.69 17.00 2.36
CA ARG A 118 -12.11 17.05 2.76
C ARG A 118 -12.49 18.35 3.50
N GLY A 119 -11.54 19.26 3.73
CA GLY A 119 -11.79 20.52 4.44
C GLY A 119 -12.16 20.33 5.92
N VAL A 120 -11.78 19.19 6.52
CA VAL A 120 -12.05 18.85 7.92
C VAL A 120 -10.77 18.95 8.78
N ALA A 121 -9.72 19.56 8.22
CA ALA A 121 -8.44 19.79 8.87
C ALA A 121 -8.37 21.20 9.46
#